data_AF-A0A399Y4H3-F1
#
_entry.id   AF-A0A399Y4H3-F1
#
_cell.length_a   1.000
_cell.length_b   1.000
_cell.length_c   1.000
_cell.angle_alpha   90.00
_cell.angle_beta   90.00
_cell.angle_gamma   90.00
#
_symmetry.space_group_name_H-M   'P 1'
#
loop_
_entity.id
_entity.type
_entity.pdbx_description
1 polymer ?
#
loop_
_entity_poly.entity_id
_entity_poly.type
_entity_poly.pdbx_seq_one_letter_code
_entity_poly.pdbx_strand_id
1 'polypeptide(L)'
;MSQLQVVLDGRGAGPEELAAASASLLAQVEGPLLDATATLRPDVPLLVVPGHVVLARGAVRRLLSDLATPGRCLTCVVAPGSATLTRVTAWAPRWLAHWPGTLADLVDADLAFDREHLPTGSPVARAWLRADAVGVAAAADVGPDPAGWARRTGLLLDRDAAVA
;
A
#
# COMPACT_ATOMS: atom_id res chain seq x y z
N MET A 1 15.01 8.25 -8.52
CA MET A 1 13.91 7.71 -7.69
C MET A 1 14.33 6.33 -7.21
N SER A 2 14.07 5.97 -5.95
CA SER A 2 14.39 4.62 -5.46
C SER A 2 13.52 3.60 -6.20
N GLN A 3 14.12 2.49 -6.66
CA GLN A 3 13.37 1.39 -7.28
C GLN A 3 12.32 0.84 -6.29
N LEU A 4 11.15 0.43 -6.80
CA LEU A 4 10.00 -0.07 -6.03
C LEU A 4 9.41 -1.29 -6.74
N GLN A 5 9.12 -2.36 -6.02
CA GLN A 5 8.24 -3.42 -6.51
C GLN A 5 6.79 -3.12 -6.12
N VAL A 6 5.86 -3.32 -7.06
CA VAL A 6 4.43 -3.10 -6.81
C VAL A 6 3.66 -4.34 -7.22
N VAL A 7 2.86 -4.89 -6.30
CA VAL A 7 1.91 -5.95 -6.58
C VAL A 7 0.50 -5.37 -6.54
N LEU A 8 -0.27 -5.62 -7.61
CA LEU A 8 -1.71 -5.34 -7.64
C LEU A 8 -2.47 -6.65 -7.39
N ASP A 9 -2.98 -6.82 -6.17
CA ASP A 9 -3.76 -8.00 -5.80
C ASP A 9 -5.21 -7.88 -6.29
N GLY A 10 -5.50 -8.47 -7.45
CA GLY A 10 -6.82 -8.40 -8.08
C GLY A 10 -7.90 -9.27 -7.44
N ARG A 11 -7.63 -10.00 -6.35
CA ARG A 11 -8.62 -10.90 -5.74
C ARG A 11 -9.82 -10.12 -5.21
N GLY A 12 -11.02 -10.58 -5.61
CA GLY A 12 -12.28 -9.98 -5.21
C GLY A 12 -12.61 -8.63 -5.87
N ALA A 13 -11.74 -8.10 -6.74
CA ALA A 13 -11.98 -6.86 -7.47
C ALA A 13 -12.69 -7.12 -8.80
N GLY A 14 -13.67 -6.28 -9.13
CA GLY A 14 -14.29 -6.27 -10.45
C GLY A 14 -13.33 -5.73 -11.54
N PRO A 15 -13.60 -5.99 -12.83
CA PRO A 15 -12.74 -5.52 -13.92
C PRO A 15 -12.56 -3.99 -13.96
N GLU A 16 -13.61 -3.24 -13.66
CA GLU A 16 -13.58 -1.77 -13.64
C GLU A 16 -12.75 -1.24 -12.46
N GLU A 17 -12.86 -1.86 -11.28
CA GLU A 17 -12.06 -1.53 -10.10
C GLU A 17 -10.58 -1.79 -10.37
N LEU A 18 -10.27 -2.97 -10.92
CA LEU A 18 -8.90 -3.35 -11.27
C LEU A 18 -8.29 -2.38 -12.29
N ALA A 19 -9.07 -1.97 -13.31
CA ALA A 19 -8.63 -0.99 -14.28
C ALA A 19 -8.34 0.38 -13.64
N ALA A 20 -9.21 0.84 -12.74
CA ALA A 20 -9.03 2.10 -12.02
C ALA A 20 -7.81 2.06 -11.08
N ALA A 21 -7.65 0.97 -10.31
CA ALA A 21 -6.52 0.74 -9.42
C ALA A 21 -5.20 0.74 -10.19
N SER A 22 -5.14 -0.05 -11.28
CA SER A 22 -3.99 -0.13 -12.18
C SER A 22 -3.62 1.23 -12.76
N ALA A 23 -4.59 1.96 -13.31
CA ALA A 23 -4.37 3.30 -13.87
C ALA A 23 -3.83 4.27 -12.80
N SER A 24 -4.35 4.23 -11.58
CA SER A 24 -3.90 5.11 -10.48
C SER A 24 -2.46 4.81 -10.03
N LEU A 25 -2.04 3.54 -10.08
CA LEU A 25 -0.69 3.11 -9.74
C LEU A 25 0.31 3.43 -10.84
N LEU A 26 -0.01 3.10 -12.09
CA LEU A 26 0.83 3.38 -13.25
C LEU A 26 1.10 4.88 -13.43
N ALA A 27 0.18 5.74 -12.98
CA ALA A 27 0.40 7.20 -12.96
C ALA A 27 1.47 7.66 -11.95
N GLN A 28 1.96 6.77 -11.06
CA GLN A 28 2.81 7.12 -9.92
C GLN A 28 4.11 6.31 -9.83
N VAL A 29 4.21 5.18 -10.54
CA VAL A 29 5.37 4.27 -10.44
C VAL A 29 6.01 4.05 -11.81
N GLU A 30 7.33 3.96 -11.81
CA GLU A 30 8.11 3.63 -13.00
C GLU A 30 8.31 2.10 -13.03
N GLY A 31 7.61 1.40 -13.91
CA GLY A 31 7.76 -0.05 -14.11
C GLY A 31 6.44 -0.81 -14.18
N PRO A 32 6.49 -2.12 -14.48
CA PRO A 32 5.31 -2.96 -14.55
C PRO A 32 4.75 -3.24 -13.14
N LEU A 33 3.43 -3.40 -13.07
CA LEU A 33 2.77 -4.00 -11.91
C LEU A 33 3.01 -5.51 -11.96
N LEU A 34 3.39 -6.08 -10.81
CA LEU A 34 3.68 -7.49 -10.65
C LEU A 34 2.43 -8.24 -10.19
N ASP A 35 2.35 -9.52 -10.55
CA ASP A 35 1.44 -10.46 -9.90
C ASP A 35 2.12 -11.12 -8.69
N ALA A 36 1.34 -11.87 -7.90
CA ALA A 36 1.82 -12.56 -6.69
C ALA A 36 2.79 -13.72 -6.96
N THR A 37 2.94 -14.15 -8.22
CA THR A 37 3.86 -15.23 -8.63
C THR A 37 5.23 -14.71 -9.05
N ALA A 38 5.38 -13.39 -9.18
CA ALA A 38 6.64 -12.76 -9.52
C ALA A 38 7.72 -12.98 -8.45
N THR A 39 8.98 -12.91 -8.87
CA THR A 39 10.14 -13.02 -7.96
C THR A 39 10.23 -11.80 -7.04
N LEU A 40 10.29 -12.05 -5.74
CA LEU A 40 10.57 -11.02 -4.74
C LEU A 40 12.01 -10.51 -4.90
N ARG A 41 12.19 -9.18 -4.93
CA ARG A 41 13.49 -8.51 -4.87
C ARG A 41 13.67 -7.90 -3.48
N PRO A 42 14.45 -8.52 -2.59
CA PRO A 42 14.55 -8.09 -1.20
C PRO A 42 15.33 -6.77 -1.02
N ASP A 43 16.08 -6.34 -2.05
CA ASP A 43 16.90 -5.13 -2.04
C ASP A 43 16.11 -3.82 -2.24
N VAL A 44 14.83 -3.91 -2.63
CA VAL A 44 13.96 -2.77 -2.90
C VAL A 44 12.67 -2.85 -2.09
N PRO A 45 11.99 -1.72 -1.83
CA PRO A 45 10.72 -1.75 -1.13
C PRO A 45 9.68 -2.49 -1.97
N LEU A 46 8.73 -3.13 -1.29
CA LEU A 46 7.57 -3.76 -1.92
C LEU A 46 6.30 -3.02 -1.47
N LEU A 47 5.43 -2.68 -2.42
CA LEU A 47 4.10 -2.15 -2.17
C LEU A 47 3.06 -3.17 -2.67
N VAL A 48 2.21 -3.66 -1.79
CA VAL A 48 1.05 -4.49 -2.14
C VAL A 48 -0.20 -3.62 -2.08
N VAL A 49 -0.93 -3.58 -3.20
CA VAL A 49 -2.14 -2.79 -3.36
C VAL A 49 -3.29 -3.71 -3.77
N PRO A 50 -4.40 -3.72 -3.02
CA PRO A 50 -5.61 -4.43 -3.41
C PRO A 50 -6.28 -3.82 -4.65
N GLY A 51 -6.86 -4.66 -5.51
CA GLY A 51 -7.45 -4.28 -6.79
C GLY A 51 -8.71 -3.43 -6.70
N HIS A 52 -9.29 -3.28 -5.51
CA HIS A 52 -10.43 -2.39 -5.24
C HIS A 52 -10.00 -1.05 -4.63
N VAL A 53 -8.71 -0.73 -4.65
CA VAL A 53 -8.16 0.50 -4.06
C VAL A 53 -7.52 1.38 -5.13
N VAL A 54 -7.81 2.68 -5.06
CA VAL A 54 -7.13 3.71 -5.86
C VAL A 54 -6.28 4.61 -4.97
N LEU A 55 -5.19 5.10 -5.55
CA LEU A 55 -4.24 5.97 -4.87
C LEU A 55 -4.26 7.37 -5.49
N ALA A 56 -4.43 8.39 -4.66
CA ALA A 56 -4.26 9.78 -5.05
C ALA A 56 -2.80 10.07 -5.43
N ARG A 57 -2.57 11.13 -6.21
CA ARG A 57 -1.23 11.56 -6.61
C ARG A 57 -0.32 11.74 -5.40
N GLY A 58 0.83 11.08 -5.42
CA GLY A 58 1.85 11.17 -4.38
C GLY A 58 1.54 10.33 -3.13
N ALA A 59 0.50 9.50 -3.14
CA ALA A 59 0.23 8.54 -2.06
C ALA A 59 1.39 7.53 -1.92
N VAL A 60 1.89 6.98 -3.03
CA VAL A 60 3.05 6.07 -3.02
C VAL A 60 4.25 6.72 -2.34
N ARG A 61 4.56 7.97 -2.71
CA ARG A 61 5.66 8.72 -2.09
C ARG A 61 5.45 8.93 -0.58
N ARG A 62 4.22 9.20 -0.13
CA ARG A 62 3.90 9.36 1.30
C ARG A 62 4.12 8.04 2.06
N LEU A 63 3.65 6.92 1.51
CA LEU A 63 3.84 5.60 2.10
C LEU A 63 5.31 5.24 2.21
N LEU A 64 6.09 5.46 1.14
CA LEU A 64 7.53 5.21 1.17
C LEU A 64 8.27 6.15 2.12
N SER A 65 7.81 7.39 2.28
CA SER A 65 8.37 8.33 3.25
C SER A 65 8.14 7.87 4.68
N ASP A 66 6.95 7.36 5.01
CA ASP A 66 6.67 6.79 6.33
C ASP A 66 7.47 5.50 6.57
N LEU A 67 7.54 4.63 5.55
CA LEU A 67 8.31 3.39 5.58
C LEU A 67 9.80 3.62 5.83
N ALA A 68 10.35 4.75 5.36
CA ALA A 68 11.74 5.13 5.55
C ALA A 68 12.09 5.51 7.01
N THR A 69 11.10 5.65 7.90
CA THR A 69 11.32 5.89 9.34
C THR A 69 12.27 4.83 9.93
N PRO A 70 13.33 5.21 10.67
CA PRO A 70 14.23 4.23 11.30
C PRO A 70 13.47 3.21 12.17
N GLY A 71 13.82 1.93 12.04
CA GLY A 71 13.17 0.83 12.78
C GLY A 71 11.84 0.32 12.19
N ARG A 72 11.26 1.01 11.20
CA ARG A 72 10.05 0.57 10.48
C ARG A 72 10.29 -0.65 9.58
N CYS A 73 9.54 -1.72 9.78
CA CYS A 73 9.53 -2.89 8.90
C CYS A 73 8.42 -2.81 7.86
N LEU A 74 7.28 -2.23 8.28
CA LEU A 74 6.03 -2.26 7.55
C LEU A 74 5.22 -0.97 7.78
N THR A 75 4.64 -0.44 6.71
CA THR A 75 3.62 0.62 6.77
C THR A 75 2.32 0.07 6.19
N CYS A 76 1.23 0.21 6.93
CA CYS A 76 -0.09 -0.28 6.52
C CYS A 76 -1.11 0.83 6.50
N VAL A 77 -1.95 0.82 5.49
CA VAL A 77 -3.12 1.68 5.38
C VAL A 77 -4.34 0.79 5.44
N VAL A 78 -5.26 1.04 6.37
CA VAL A 78 -6.57 0.39 6.32
C VAL A 78 -7.39 1.09 5.25
N ALA A 79 -7.66 0.40 4.15
CA ALA A 79 -8.48 0.91 3.08
C ALA A 79 -9.97 0.65 3.41
N PRO A 80 -10.87 1.58 3.07
CA PRO A 80 -12.31 1.32 3.12
C PRO A 80 -12.66 0.20 2.12
N GLY A 81 -13.49 -0.76 2.56
CA GLY A 81 -13.92 -1.91 1.76
C GLY A 81 -15.32 -2.37 2.15
N SER A 82 -16.04 -3.00 1.22
CA SER A 82 -17.48 -3.31 1.35
C SER A 82 -17.80 -4.52 2.23
N ALA A 83 -16.82 -5.34 2.63
CA ALA A 83 -17.06 -6.53 3.46
C ALA A 83 -15.88 -6.99 4.32
N THR A 84 -14.64 -6.66 3.97
CA THR A 84 -13.42 -7.11 4.68
C THR A 84 -12.43 -5.97 4.89
N LEU A 85 -11.70 -6.02 6.02
CA LEU A 85 -10.60 -5.10 6.28
C LEU A 85 -9.52 -5.32 5.22
N THR A 86 -9.41 -4.40 4.30
CA THR A 86 -8.39 -4.47 3.25
C THR A 86 -7.29 -3.48 3.54
N ARG A 87 -6.05 -3.81 3.18
CA ARG A 87 -4.89 -2.98 3.47
C ARG A 87 -4.00 -2.80 2.26
N VAL A 88 -3.53 -1.57 2.11
CA VAL A 88 -2.34 -1.28 1.32
C VAL A 88 -1.14 -1.46 2.24
N THR A 89 -0.16 -2.26 1.84
CA THR A 89 1.01 -2.56 2.67
C THR A 89 2.31 -2.23 1.95
N ALA A 90 3.21 -1.53 2.64
CA ALA A 90 4.54 -1.20 2.13
C ALA A 90 5.60 -1.83 3.04
N TRP A 91 6.52 -2.58 2.45
CA TRP A 91 7.51 -3.42 3.14
C TRP A 91 8.92 -2.86 2.96
N ALA A 92 9.66 -2.75 4.06
CA ALA A 92 11.01 -2.20 4.04
C ALA A 92 12.03 -3.23 3.51
N PRO A 93 12.97 -2.83 2.62
CA PRO A 93 14.00 -3.73 2.08
C PRO A 93 14.80 -4.46 3.16
N ARG A 94 15.19 -3.74 4.21
CA ARG A 94 15.94 -4.30 5.35
C ARG A 94 15.25 -5.50 6.00
N TRP A 95 13.92 -5.52 5.97
CA TRP A 95 13.13 -6.60 6.53
C TRP A 95 12.94 -7.71 5.48
N LEU A 96 12.62 -7.35 4.23
CA LEU A 96 12.50 -8.30 3.11
C LEU A 96 13.77 -9.13 2.87
N ALA A 97 14.95 -8.57 3.14
CA ALA A 97 16.23 -9.29 3.07
C ALA A 97 16.32 -10.54 3.96
N HIS A 98 15.47 -10.64 4.97
CA HIS A 98 15.41 -11.77 5.90
C HIS A 98 14.12 -12.60 5.73
N TRP A 99 13.30 -12.30 4.73
CA TRP A 99 12.06 -13.02 4.48
C TRP A 99 12.32 -14.39 3.85
N PRO A 100 11.90 -15.50 4.48
CA PRO A 100 12.10 -16.84 3.94
C PRO A 100 11.02 -17.27 2.93
N GLY A 101 9.93 -16.49 2.79
CA GLY A 101 8.77 -16.85 1.97
C GLY A 101 8.77 -16.23 0.57
N THR A 102 7.62 -16.35 -0.09
CA THR A 102 7.35 -15.84 -1.44
C THR A 102 6.65 -14.49 -1.42
N LEU A 103 6.44 -13.92 -2.62
CA LEU A 103 5.64 -12.71 -2.81
C LEU A 103 4.15 -12.96 -2.50
N ALA A 104 3.62 -14.13 -2.87
CA ALA A 104 2.26 -14.54 -2.54
C ALA A 104 2.02 -14.57 -1.03
N ASP A 105 2.98 -15.09 -0.27
CA ASP A 105 2.89 -15.13 1.19
C ASP A 105 2.81 -13.70 1.80
N LEU A 106 3.48 -12.71 1.19
CA LEU A 106 3.42 -11.30 1.61
C LEU A 106 2.12 -10.60 1.20
N VAL A 107 1.51 -11.04 0.10
CA VAL A 107 0.19 -10.58 -0.35
C VAL A 107 -0.90 -11.12 0.58
N ASP A 108 -0.72 -12.36 1.07
CA ASP A 108 -1.64 -13.03 2.00
C ASP A 108 -1.40 -12.70 3.47
N ALA A 109 -0.26 -12.08 3.77
CA ALA A 109 0.14 -11.71 5.11
C ALA A 109 -0.92 -10.83 5.78
N ASP A 110 -1.60 -11.40 6.79
CA ASP A 110 -2.65 -10.70 7.53
C ASP A 110 -2.17 -10.08 8.87
N LEU A 111 -3.06 -9.71 9.79
CA LEU A 111 -2.72 -9.36 11.17
C LEU A 111 -1.95 -10.48 11.88
N ALA A 112 -2.13 -11.73 11.45
CA ALA A 112 -1.36 -12.88 11.94
C ALA A 112 0.14 -12.71 11.68
N PHE A 113 0.52 -12.09 10.56
CA PHE A 113 1.91 -11.81 10.22
C PHE A 113 2.59 -10.98 11.31
N ASP A 114 1.91 -9.97 11.86
CA ASP A 114 2.49 -9.11 12.89
C ASP A 114 2.93 -9.90 14.11
N ARG A 115 2.04 -10.78 14.56
CA ARG A 115 2.27 -11.61 15.75
C ARG A 115 3.45 -12.55 15.55
N GLU A 116 3.68 -13.01 14.33
CA GLU A 116 4.67 -14.03 14.01
C GLU A 116 6.04 -13.45 13.65
N HIS A 117 6.06 -12.25 13.07
CA HIS A 117 7.27 -11.71 12.43
C HIS A 117 7.71 -10.32 12.91
N LEU A 118 6.85 -9.58 13.63
CA LEU A 118 7.24 -8.27 14.14
C LEU A 118 7.78 -8.37 15.58
N PRO A 119 8.80 -7.57 15.94
CA PRO A 119 9.31 -7.53 17.29
C PRO A 119 8.23 -7.14 18.30
N THR A 120 7.96 -8.02 19.26
CA THR A 120 7.04 -7.74 20.37
C THR A 120 7.44 -6.46 21.09
N GLY A 121 6.53 -5.50 21.19
CA GLY A 121 6.75 -4.26 21.95
C GLY A 121 7.52 -3.14 21.23
N SER A 122 7.83 -3.27 19.94
CA SER A 122 8.38 -2.15 19.15
C SER A 122 7.26 -1.38 18.44
N PRO A 123 6.79 -0.24 18.98
CA PRO A 123 5.71 0.53 18.36
C PRO A 123 6.12 1.14 17.00
N VAL A 124 7.42 1.16 16.70
CA VAL A 124 7.94 1.68 15.44
C VAL A 124 8.04 0.62 14.34
N ALA A 125 7.95 -0.68 14.67
CA ALA A 125 8.09 -1.74 13.66
C ALA A 125 6.97 -1.70 12.60
N ARG A 126 5.73 -1.40 13.01
CA ARG A 126 4.57 -1.21 12.12
C ARG A 126 3.97 0.18 12.29
N ALA A 127 3.67 0.84 11.17
CA ALA A 127 2.80 2.00 11.14
C ALA A 127 1.40 1.61 10.65
N TRP A 128 0.38 2.18 11.28
CA TRP A 128 -0.99 2.18 10.79
C TRP A 128 -1.36 3.60 10.41
N LEU A 129 -1.63 3.82 9.13
CA LEU A 129 -2.01 5.09 8.57
C LEU A 129 -3.49 5.06 8.19
N ARG A 130 -4.17 6.19 8.40
CA ARG A 130 -5.53 6.36 7.92
C ARG A 130 -5.52 6.56 6.41
N ALA A 131 -6.51 5.99 5.72
CA ALA A 131 -6.62 6.07 4.26
C ALA A 131 -6.65 7.52 3.74
N ASP A 132 -7.37 8.40 4.43
CA ASP A 132 -7.50 9.80 4.06
C ASP A 132 -6.18 10.58 4.18
N ALA A 133 -5.39 10.34 5.22
CA ALA A 133 -4.10 10.98 5.43
C ALA A 133 -3.10 10.71 4.29
N VAL A 134 -3.14 9.51 3.71
CA VAL A 134 -2.25 9.09 2.62
C VAL A 134 -2.87 9.20 1.23
N GLY A 135 -4.17 9.45 1.13
CA GLY A 135 -4.89 9.54 -0.15
C GLY A 135 -5.14 8.16 -0.77
N VAL A 136 -5.71 7.26 0.01
CA VAL A 136 -6.16 5.92 -0.39
C VAL A 136 -7.69 5.89 -0.31
N ALA A 137 -8.36 5.32 -1.31
CA ALA A 137 -9.82 5.19 -1.33
C ALA A 137 -10.27 3.94 -2.08
N ALA A 138 -11.53 3.53 -1.86
CA ALA A 138 -12.13 2.45 -2.63
C ALA A 138 -12.36 2.89 -4.08
N ALA A 139 -12.06 2.02 -5.04
CA ALA A 139 -12.27 2.28 -6.46
C ALA A 139 -13.74 2.59 -6.78
N ALA A 140 -14.67 1.88 -6.12
CA ALA A 140 -16.11 2.09 -6.25
C ALA A 140 -16.56 3.53 -5.85
N ASP A 141 -15.93 4.14 -4.84
CA ASP A 141 -16.28 5.49 -4.39
C ASP A 141 -15.77 6.59 -5.35
N VAL A 142 -14.73 6.25 -6.12
CA VAL A 142 -14.07 7.16 -7.04
C VAL A 142 -14.74 7.17 -8.41
N GLY A 143 -15.23 6.00 -8.84
CA GLY A 143 -15.87 5.82 -10.14
C GLY A 143 -14.91 6.02 -11.32
N PRO A 144 -15.43 6.37 -12.51
CA PRO A 144 -14.67 6.30 -13.76
C PRO A 144 -13.65 7.45 -13.97
N ASP A 145 -13.62 8.47 -13.10
CA ASP A 145 -12.71 9.61 -13.19
C ASP A 145 -11.88 9.81 -11.90
N PRO A 146 -10.83 8.99 -11.69
CA PRO A 146 -9.96 9.12 -10.52
C PRO A 146 -9.24 10.46 -10.41
N ALA A 147 -8.88 11.07 -11.54
CA ALA A 147 -8.16 12.34 -11.57
C ALA A 147 -9.06 13.52 -11.18
N GLY A 148 -10.31 13.56 -11.64
CA GLY A 148 -11.28 14.54 -11.21
C GLY A 148 -11.75 14.32 -9.78
N TRP A 149 -11.95 13.06 -9.34
CA TRP A 149 -12.26 12.77 -7.95
C TRP A 149 -11.18 13.29 -7.00
N ALA A 150 -9.90 12.99 -7.28
CA ALA A 150 -8.79 13.45 -6.43
C ALA A 150 -8.69 14.99 -6.36
N ARG A 151 -9.06 15.70 -7.44
CA ARG A 151 -9.16 17.17 -7.44
C ARG A 151 -10.32 17.69 -6.60
N ARG A 152 -11.47 17.00 -6.61
CA ARG A 152 -12.71 17.42 -5.93
C ARG A 152 -12.68 17.14 -4.43
N THR A 153 -12.16 15.99 -4.01
CA THR A 153 -12.22 15.57 -2.60
C THR A 153 -11.21 16.29 -1.72
N GLY A 154 -10.21 16.97 -2.30
CA GLY A 154 -9.18 17.64 -1.53
C GLY A 154 -8.40 16.68 -0.62
N LEU A 155 -8.44 15.36 -0.90
CA LEU A 155 -7.74 14.32 -0.14
C LEU A 155 -6.23 14.46 -0.31
N LEU A 156 -5.67 15.44 0.40
CA LEU A 156 -4.28 15.84 0.40
C LEU A 156 -3.90 16.29 1.81
N LEU A 157 -3.02 15.49 2.42
CA LEU A 157 -2.10 15.85 3.49
C LEU A 157 -2.77 16.54 4.66
N ASP A 158 -3.25 15.75 5.63
CA ASP A 158 -3.10 16.21 7.00
C ASP A 158 -1.60 16.16 7.33
N ARG A 159 -0.88 17.22 6.92
CA ARG A 159 0.52 17.44 7.30
C ARG A 159 0.62 17.92 8.75
N ASP A 160 -0.51 18.24 9.39
CA ASP A 160 -0.59 18.86 10.71
C ASP A 160 -1.49 18.11 11.72
N ALA A 161 -1.86 16.85 11.49
CA ALA A 161 -2.25 15.95 12.58
C ALA A 161 -1.02 15.47 13.38
N ALA A 162 -0.16 16.43 13.73
CA ALA A 162 0.77 16.30 14.82
C ALA A 162 0.11 16.92 16.05
N VAL A 163 -0.10 16.07 17.07
CA VAL A 163 -0.39 16.43 18.46
C VAL A 163 -1.83 16.87 18.78
N ALA A 164 -2.61 15.91 19.28
CA ALA A 164 -3.30 16.03 20.57
C ALA A 164 -3.28 14.66 21.27
#